data_AF-A0AAW6B8Z9-F1
#
_entry.id   AF-A0AAW6B8Z9-F1
#
_cell.length_a   1.000
_cell.length_b   1.000
_cell.length_c   1.000
_cell.angle_alpha   90.00
_cell.angle_beta   90.00
_cell.angle_gamma   90.00
#
_symmetry.space_group_name_H-M   'P 1'
#
loop_
_entity.id
_entity.type
_entity.pdbx_description
1 polymer ?
#
loop_
_entity_poly.entity_id
_entity_poly.type
_entity_poly.pdbx_seq_one_letter_code
_entity_poly.pdbx_strand_id
1 'polypeptide(L)'
;MTKSNNDFEDITRLRMDFCREFGVTINDEEYFIDKVQTYGYREIIYQYLDHFIEGNSEKVRPNTTFEEIYAFYQLDQRLKNEVLIDLQLFEQTFKATLIDVIELYVAQLKGKKFNFYQESRLKLEDLLKEKHVM
;
A
#
# COMPACT_ATOMS: atom_id res chain seq x y z
N MET A 1 6.09 -19.23 33.90
CA MET A 1 7.15 -19.02 32.88
C MET A 1 7.38 -20.35 32.21
N THR A 2 6.82 -20.50 31.02
CA THR A 2 6.43 -21.77 30.38
C THR A 2 7.40 -22.10 29.24
N LYS A 3 7.78 -23.38 29.11
CA LYS A 3 8.56 -24.04 28.03
C LYS A 3 8.72 -23.27 26.70
N SER A 4 7.62 -22.73 26.17
CA SER A 4 7.57 -21.88 24.97
C SER A 4 8.54 -20.69 24.95
N ASN A 5 8.89 -20.10 26.10
CA ASN A 5 9.82 -18.96 26.13
C ASN A 5 11.28 -19.40 25.97
N ASN A 6 11.63 -20.58 26.49
CA ASN A 6 12.97 -21.15 26.32
C ASN A 6 13.20 -21.59 24.87
N ASP A 7 12.20 -22.24 24.25
CA ASP A 7 12.31 -22.69 22.86
C ASP A 7 12.53 -21.51 21.88
N PHE A 8 11.91 -20.36 22.15
CA PHE A 8 12.12 -19.15 21.35
C PHE A 8 13.52 -18.59 21.51
N GLU A 9 14.03 -18.53 22.73
CA GLU A 9 15.36 -18.00 23.03
C GLU A 9 16.44 -18.89 22.40
N ASP A 10 16.28 -20.21 22.47
CA ASP A 10 17.18 -21.18 21.84
C ASP A 10 17.20 -21.03 20.30
N ILE A 11 16.04 -20.86 19.67
CA ILE A 11 15.94 -20.61 18.22
C ILE A 11 16.58 -19.26 17.86
N THR A 12 16.43 -18.25 18.71
CA THR A 12 16.97 -16.91 18.43
C THR A 12 18.48 -16.87 18.54
N ARG A 13 19.07 -17.61 19.49
CA ARG A 13 20.52 -17.82 19.54
C ARG A 13 21.05 -18.51 18.29
N LEU A 14 20.39 -19.59 17.84
CA LEU A 14 20.76 -20.27 16.59
C LEU A 14 20.72 -19.32 15.38
N ARG A 15 19.73 -18.42 15.33
CA ARG A 15 19.62 -17.40 14.27
C ARG A 15 20.76 -16.39 14.31
N MET A 16 21.20 -15.97 15.50
CA MET A 16 22.37 -15.09 15.62
C MET A 16 23.64 -15.77 15.14
N ASP A 17 23.82 -17.04 15.50
CA ASP A 17 24.99 -17.81 15.08
C ASP A 17 25.03 -17.96 13.56
N PHE A 18 23.88 -18.24 12.93
CA PHE A 18 23.76 -18.22 11.47
C PHE A 18 24.15 -16.86 10.87
N CYS A 19 23.63 -15.75 11.40
CA CYS A 19 24.03 -14.41 10.93
C CYS A 19 25.55 -14.20 11.00
N ARG A 20 26.20 -14.63 12.09
CA ARG A 20 27.65 -14.53 12.27
C ARG A 20 28.42 -15.39 11.29
N GLU A 21 27.95 -16.59 10.99
CA GLU A 21 28.57 -17.48 9.99
C GLU A 21 28.61 -16.82 8.59
N PHE A 22 27.53 -16.13 8.23
CA PHE A 22 27.40 -15.35 7.00
C PHE A 22 28.20 -14.03 7.00
N GLY A 23 28.81 -13.66 8.12
CA GLY A 23 29.66 -12.47 8.26
C GLY A 23 28.94 -11.22 8.79
N VAL A 24 27.70 -11.35 9.27
CA VAL A 24 26.96 -10.24 9.88
C VAL A 24 27.46 -10.01 11.30
N THR A 25 27.83 -8.77 11.58
CA THR A 25 28.18 -8.33 12.94
C THR A 25 26.91 -7.95 13.70
N ILE A 26 26.74 -8.50 14.90
CA ILE A 26 25.64 -8.14 15.80
C ILE A 26 26.26 -7.35 16.94
N ASN A 27 26.05 -6.03 16.95
CA ASN A 27 26.63 -5.16 17.98
C ASN A 27 25.82 -5.21 19.28
N ASP A 28 24.49 -5.34 19.15
CA ASP A 28 23.55 -5.43 20.26
C ASP A 28 22.63 -6.65 20.08
N GLU A 29 22.87 -7.69 20.89
CA GLU A 29 22.09 -8.93 20.85
C GLU A 29 20.66 -8.72 21.37
N GLU A 30 20.46 -7.86 22.38
CA GLU A 30 19.12 -7.57 22.90
C GLU A 30 18.29 -6.85 21.84
N TYR A 31 18.91 -5.90 21.13
CA TYR A 31 18.30 -5.23 19.98
C TYR A 31 17.93 -6.23 18.88
N PHE A 32 18.82 -7.17 18.55
CA PHE A 32 18.51 -8.23 17.59
C PHE A 32 17.29 -9.05 18.01
N ILE A 33 17.24 -9.51 19.27
CA ILE A 33 16.12 -10.28 19.81
C ILE A 33 14.83 -9.49 19.70
N ASP A 34 14.82 -8.24 20.16
CA ASP A 34 13.65 -7.34 20.12
C ASP A 34 13.12 -7.18 18.70
N LYS A 35 13.98 -6.90 17.72
CA LYS A 35 13.55 -6.70 16.33
C LYS A 35 13.08 -7.98 15.67
N VAL A 36 13.77 -9.10 15.90
CA VAL A 36 13.37 -10.40 15.36
C VAL A 36 12.07 -10.90 15.98
N GLN A 37 11.83 -10.63 17.27
CA GLN A 37 10.55 -10.89 17.93
C GLN A 37 9.42 -10.05 17.35
N THR A 38 9.68 -8.76 17.14
CA THR A 38 8.67 -7.80 16.71
C THR A 38 8.27 -7.96 15.25
N TYR A 39 9.25 -8.11 14.35
CA TYR A 39 9.02 -8.08 12.90
C TYR A 39 9.25 -9.43 12.22
N GLY A 40 9.92 -10.37 12.88
CA GLY A 40 10.22 -11.69 12.34
C GLY A 40 11.59 -11.78 11.68
N TYR A 41 12.34 -12.82 12.02
CA TYR A 41 13.68 -13.10 11.47
C TYR A 41 13.69 -13.22 9.95
N ARG A 42 12.70 -13.90 9.37
CA ARG A 42 12.62 -14.08 7.91
C ARG A 42 12.37 -12.77 7.18
N GLU A 43 11.54 -11.91 7.76
CA GLU A 43 11.21 -10.61 7.18
C GLU A 43 12.43 -9.69 7.18
N ILE A 44 13.23 -9.67 8.24
CA ILE A 44 14.40 -8.79 8.30
C ILE A 44 15.61 -9.43 7.59
N ILE A 45 15.99 -10.66 7.95
CA ILE A 45 17.25 -11.25 7.50
C ILE A 45 17.07 -11.91 6.14
N TYR A 46 16.19 -12.89 5.99
CA TYR A 46 16.13 -13.69 4.75
C TYR A 46 15.76 -12.87 3.51
N GLN A 47 14.96 -11.83 3.66
CA GLN A 47 14.57 -10.99 2.53
C GLN A 47 15.63 -9.98 2.12
N TYR A 48 16.48 -9.52 3.06
CA TYR A 48 17.37 -8.38 2.83
C TYR A 48 18.85 -8.72 2.86
N LEU A 49 19.26 -9.85 3.46
CA LEU A 49 20.66 -10.26 3.60
C LEU A 49 21.40 -10.28 2.26
N ASP A 50 20.75 -10.78 1.21
CA ASP A 50 21.34 -10.92 -0.14
C ASP A 50 21.79 -9.57 -0.73
N HIS A 51 21.16 -8.46 -0.34
CA HIS A 51 21.53 -7.12 -0.80
C HIS A 51 22.88 -6.65 -0.22
N PHE A 52 23.39 -7.35 0.77
CA PHE A 52 24.67 -7.07 1.41
C PHE A 52 25.77 -8.04 0.96
N ILE A 53 25.48 -8.98 0.06
CA ILE A 53 26.47 -9.90 -0.53
C ILE A 53 27.08 -9.26 -1.77
N GLU A 54 28.42 -9.29 -1.87
CA GLU A 54 29.15 -8.74 -3.03
C GLU A 54 29.53 -9.82 -4.05
N GLY A 55 29.09 -9.62 -5.30
CA GLY A 55 29.47 -10.49 -6.43
C GLY A 55 29.03 -11.94 -6.22
N ASN A 56 29.99 -12.86 -6.28
CA ASN A 56 29.77 -14.30 -6.07
C ASN A 56 30.22 -14.76 -4.67
N SER A 57 30.28 -13.85 -3.69
CA SER A 57 30.61 -14.19 -2.31
C SER A 57 29.50 -15.02 -1.67
N GLU A 58 29.86 -15.96 -0.78
CA GLU A 58 28.90 -16.65 0.10
C GLU A 58 28.60 -15.83 1.37
N LYS A 59 29.36 -14.77 1.62
CA LYS A 59 29.27 -13.92 2.81
C LYS A 59 28.92 -12.48 2.45
N VAL A 60 28.32 -11.80 3.42
CA VAL A 60 28.07 -10.36 3.33
C VAL A 60 29.38 -9.58 3.30
N ARG A 61 29.29 -8.32 2.85
CA ARG A 61 30.40 -7.37 2.84
C ARG A 61 31.04 -7.25 4.22
N PRO A 62 32.37 -7.08 4.31
CA PRO A 62 33.05 -6.86 5.58
C PRO A 62 32.41 -5.72 6.38
N ASN A 63 32.31 -5.91 7.69
CA ASN A 63 31.71 -4.97 8.64
C ASN A 63 30.20 -4.71 8.49
N THR A 64 29.49 -5.49 7.66
CA THR A 64 28.02 -5.42 7.61
C THR A 64 27.46 -5.72 8.99
N THR A 65 26.62 -4.84 9.52
CA THR A 65 25.98 -5.06 10.83
C THR A 65 24.51 -5.41 10.70
N PHE A 66 23.95 -6.06 11.72
CA PHE A 66 22.52 -6.30 11.81
C PHE A 66 21.72 -5.01 11.75
N GLU A 67 22.19 -3.95 12.41
CA GLU A 67 21.51 -2.66 12.46
C GLU A 67 21.42 -2.02 11.06
N GLU A 68 22.43 -2.21 10.21
CA GLU A 68 22.38 -1.76 8.81
C GLU A 68 21.33 -2.53 8.00
N ILE A 69 21.27 -3.86 8.15
CA ILE A 69 20.26 -4.71 7.49
C ILE A 69 18.86 -4.28 7.95
N TYR A 70 18.67 -4.08 9.26
CA TYR A 70 17.40 -3.64 9.82
C TYR A 70 17.03 -2.22 9.37
N ALA A 71 17.99 -1.30 9.27
CA ALA A 71 17.75 0.04 8.73
C ALA A 71 17.28 -0.02 7.27
N PHE A 72 17.84 -0.93 6.47
CA PHE A 72 17.40 -1.15 5.10
C PHE A 72 15.98 -1.73 5.02
N TYR A 73 15.65 -2.70 5.89
CA TYR A 73 14.27 -3.16 6.07
C TYR A 73 13.33 -2.00 6.41
N GLN A 74 13.68 -1.15 7.38
CA GLN A 74 12.85 -0.02 7.78
C GLN A 74 12.63 0.99 6.64
N LEU A 75 13.67 1.27 5.85
CA LEU A 75 13.56 2.13 4.69
C LEU A 75 12.55 1.57 3.69
N ASP A 76 12.66 0.30 3.34
CA ASP A 76 11.75 -0.35 2.40
C ASP A 76 10.30 -0.36 2.92
N GLN A 77 10.09 -0.65 4.20
CA GLN A 77 8.75 -0.57 4.80
C GLN A 77 8.17 0.84 4.76
N ARG A 78 8.99 1.87 5.01
CA ARG A 78 8.54 3.27 4.89
C ARG A 78 8.16 3.62 3.46
N LEU A 79 9.01 3.26 2.49
CA LEU A 79 8.73 3.49 1.07
C LEU A 79 7.42 2.81 0.63
N LYS A 80 7.22 1.54 1.03
CA LYS A 80 5.97 0.81 0.77
C LYS A 80 4.75 1.53 1.34
N ASN A 81 4.85 2.01 2.58
CA ASN A 81 3.75 2.70 3.24
C ASN A 81 3.43 4.05 2.57
N GLU A 82 4.45 4.87 2.27
CA GLU A 82 4.25 6.16 1.59
C GLU A 82 3.61 5.96 0.21
N VAL A 83 4.12 5.02 -0.59
CA VAL A 83 3.55 4.70 -1.91
C VAL A 83 2.10 4.21 -1.79
N LEU A 84 1.79 3.41 -0.77
CA LEU A 84 0.43 2.94 -0.53
C LEU A 84 -0.52 4.09 -0.16
N ILE A 85 -0.07 5.00 0.71
CA ILE A 85 -0.84 6.20 1.10
C ILE A 85 -1.12 7.07 -0.12
N ASP A 86 -0.10 7.35 -0.94
CA ASP A 86 -0.25 8.15 -2.15
C ASP A 86 -1.21 7.49 -3.16
N LEU A 87 -1.12 6.17 -3.32
CA LEU A 87 -2.01 5.42 -4.19
C LEU A 87 -3.47 5.47 -3.69
N GLN A 88 -3.68 5.36 -2.38
CA GLN A 88 -5.01 5.49 -1.77
C GLN A 88 -5.58 6.91 -1.94
N LEU A 89 -4.76 7.95 -1.77
CA LEU A 89 -5.16 9.33 -1.98
C LEU A 89 -5.53 9.61 -3.44
N PHE A 90 -4.72 9.09 -4.37
CA PHE A 90 -5.02 9.13 -5.80
C PHE A 90 -6.35 8.45 -6.10
N GLU A 91 -6.56 7.23 -5.59
CA GLU A 91 -7.80 6.47 -5.80
C GLU A 91 -9.03 7.24 -5.31
N GLN A 92 -8.96 7.82 -4.12
CA GLN A 92 -10.05 8.61 -3.54
C GLN A 92 -10.37 9.85 -4.37
N THR A 93 -9.34 10.59 -4.77
CA THR A 93 -9.49 11.84 -5.54
C THR A 93 -9.99 11.55 -6.95
N PHE A 94 -9.49 10.49 -7.58
CA PHE A 94 -9.95 10.02 -8.88
C PHE A 94 -11.44 9.63 -8.85
N LYS A 95 -11.85 8.85 -7.84
CA LYS A 95 -13.26 8.46 -7.66
C LYS A 95 -14.17 9.67 -7.47
N ALA A 96 -13.78 10.63 -6.62
CA ALA A 96 -14.56 11.85 -6.39
C ALA A 96 -14.73 12.66 -7.68
N THR A 97 -13.64 12.89 -8.42
CA THR A 97 -13.66 13.63 -9.69
C THR A 97 -14.54 12.91 -10.74
N LEU A 98 -14.47 11.58 -10.79
CA LEU A 98 -15.29 10.79 -11.70
C LEU A 98 -16.79 10.91 -11.38
N ILE A 99 -17.14 10.92 -10.10
CA ILE A 99 -18.52 11.14 -9.64
C ILE A 99 -19.01 12.51 -10.11
N ASP A 100 -18.24 13.58 -9.90
CA ASP A 100 -18.62 14.93 -10.32
C ASP A 100 -18.90 15.02 -11.83
N VAL A 101 -18.05 14.38 -12.64
CA VAL A 101 -18.24 14.32 -14.11
C VAL A 101 -19.50 13.55 -14.48
N ILE A 102 -19.75 12.42 -13.83
CA ILE A 102 -20.94 11.59 -14.07
C ILE A 102 -22.19 12.37 -13.66
N GLU A 103 -22.20 13.02 -12.51
CA GLU A 103 -23.33 13.81 -12.02
C GLU A 103 -23.66 14.96 -12.96
N LEU A 104 -22.65 15.68 -13.45
CA LEU A 104 -22.84 16.73 -14.45
C LEU A 104 -23.46 16.17 -15.73
N TYR A 105 -22.95 15.05 -16.24
CA TYR A 105 -23.48 14.40 -17.44
C TYR A 105 -24.94 13.95 -17.25
N VAL A 106 -25.26 13.33 -16.11
CA VAL A 106 -26.62 12.91 -15.76
C VAL A 106 -27.56 14.11 -15.65
N ALA A 107 -27.11 15.21 -15.04
CA ALA A 107 -27.89 16.44 -14.93
C ALA A 107 -28.21 17.04 -16.31
N GLN A 108 -27.23 17.07 -17.22
CA GLN A 108 -27.43 17.52 -18.60
C GLN A 108 -28.46 16.65 -19.34
N LEU A 109 -28.39 15.32 -19.19
CA LEU A 109 -29.37 14.41 -19.79
C LEU A 109 -30.78 14.65 -19.26
N LYS A 110 -30.93 14.85 -17.95
CA LYS A 110 -32.23 15.18 -17.32
C LYS A 110 -32.78 16.51 -17.84
N GLY A 111 -31.92 17.54 -17.94
CA GLY A 111 -32.29 18.85 -18.48
C GLY A 111 -32.78 18.76 -19.93
N LYS A 112 -32.05 18.05 -20.80
CA LYS A 112 -32.46 17.82 -22.20
C LYS A 112 -33.81 17.12 -22.28
N LYS A 113 -34.03 16.07 -21.46
CA LYS A 113 -35.30 15.35 -21.42
C LYS A 113 -36.46 16.25 -20.97
N PHE A 114 -36.24 17.06 -19.95
CA PHE A 114 -37.24 18.02 -19.47
C PHE A 114 -37.62 19.04 -20.54
N ASN A 115 -36.64 19.65 -21.22
CA ASN A 115 -36.88 20.61 -22.30
C ASN A 115 -37.68 19.98 -23.44
N PHE A 116 -37.33 18.76 -23.86
CA PHE A 116 -38.07 18.02 -24.88
C PHE A 116 -39.54 17.80 -24.51
N TYR A 117 -39.84 17.46 -23.25
CA TYR A 117 -41.23 17.32 -22.80
C TYR A 117 -41.99 18.65 -22.81
N GLN A 118 -41.36 19.76 -22.39
CA GLN A 118 -41.99 21.08 -22.42
C GLN A 118 -42.31 21.51 -23.86
N GLU A 119 -41.36 21.37 -24.78
CA GLU A 119 -41.59 21.66 -26.20
C GLU A 119 -42.72 20.82 -26.79
N SER A 120 -42.78 19.52 -26.46
CA SER A 120 -43.83 18.62 -26.93
C SER A 120 -45.21 19.02 -26.38
N ARG A 121 -45.28 19.49 -25.13
CA ARG A 121 -46.51 19.99 -24.52
C ARG A 121 -46.99 21.29 -25.16
N LEU A 122 -46.10 22.26 -25.34
CA LEU A 122 -46.41 23.54 -26.00
C LEU A 122 -46.98 23.30 -27.41
N LYS A 123 -46.34 22.44 -28.20
CA LYS A 123 -46.84 22.05 -29.53
C LYS A 123 -48.24 21.43 -29.47
N LEU A 124 -48.53 20.60 -28.46
CA LEU A 124 -49.86 20.00 -28.29
C LEU A 124 -50.92 21.06 -27.92
N GLU A 125 -50.58 22.00 -27.04
CA GLU A 125 -51.47 23.09 -26.64
C GLU A 125 -51.79 24.02 -27.82
N ASP A 126 -50.82 24.33 -28.67
CA ASP A 126 -51.02 25.13 -29.88
C ASP A 126 -51.93 24.42 -30.89
N LEU A 127 -51.70 23.12 -31.13
CA LEU A 127 -52.56 22.31 -32.00
C LEU A 127 -54.02 22.24 -31.50
N LEU A 128 -54.21 22.16 -30.18
CA LEU A 128 -55.55 22.12 -29.58
C LEU A 128 -56.27 23.47 -29.73
N LYS A 129 -55.55 24.59 -29.59
CA LYS A 129 -56.09 25.94 -29.80
C LYS A 129 -56.49 26.15 -31.26
N GLU A 130 -55.64 25.79 -32.22
CA GLU A 130 -55.97 25.88 -33.65
C GLU A 130 -57.23 25.08 -34.00
N LYS A 131 -57.42 23.92 -33.36
CA LYS A 131 -58.59 23.07 -33.59
C LYS A 131 -59.89 23.55 -32.90
N HIS A 132 -59.83 24.52 -31.99
CA HIS A 132 -60.99 25.12 -31.31
C HIS A 132 -61.35 26.53 -31.82
N VAL A 133 -60.54 27.09 -32.73
CA VAL A 133 -60.79 28.38 -33.41
C VAL A 133 -61.43 28.18 -34.80
N MET A 134 -61.65 26.92 -35.21
CA MET A 134 -62.40 26.51 -36.41
C MET A 134 -63.77 25.96 -36.01
#